data_AF-A0A8S0G210-F1
#
_entry.id   AF-A0A8S0G210-F1
#
_cell.length_a   1.000
_cell.length_b   1.000
_cell.length_c   1.000
_cell.angle_alpha   90.00
_cell.angle_beta   90.00
_cell.angle_gamma   90.00
#
_symmetry.space_group_name_H-M   'P 1'
#
loop_
_entity.id
_entity.type
_entity.pdbx_description
1 polymer ?
#
loop_
_entity_poly.entity_id
_entity_poly.type
_entity_poly.pdbx_seq_one_letter_code
_entity_poly.pdbx_strand_id
1 'polypeptide(L)'
;MIAMSPGANHELSDNDIIQLSHFIAESDVFIVQMENNLAATQLALKCAQKMQVTTILNPAPWSSDVATLLPFVDIVTPNETEASAMSGMVIDNISDAVKAAKHFLFIMPGNVQ
;
A
#
# COMPACT_ATOMS: atom_id res chain seq x y z
N MET A 1 -25.88 2.13 -7.54
CA MET A 1 -24.64 2.86 -7.89
C MET A 1 -24.33 3.78 -6.74
N ILE A 2 -23.20 3.57 -6.06
CA ILE A 2 -22.67 4.51 -5.07
C ILE A 2 -21.60 5.32 -5.82
N ALA A 3 -21.66 6.64 -5.73
CA ALA A 3 -20.66 7.52 -6.32
C ALA A 3 -19.78 8.07 -5.20
N MET A 4 -18.46 7.98 -5.38
CA MET A 4 -17.47 8.57 -4.47
C MET A 4 -16.94 9.87 -5.07
N SER A 5 -16.81 10.90 -4.24
CA SER A 5 -16.09 12.14 -4.57
C SER A 5 -14.84 12.19 -3.69
N PRO A 6 -13.62 12.20 -4.26
CA PRO A 6 -12.40 12.16 -3.46
C PRO A 6 -12.23 13.35 -2.49
N GLY A 7 -12.68 14.55 -2.91
CA GLY A 7 -12.65 15.75 -2.07
C GLY A 7 -11.27 15.99 -1.42
N ALA A 8 -11.29 16.32 -0.12
CA ALA A 8 -10.09 16.65 0.64
C ALA A 8 -9.04 15.53 0.70
N ASN A 9 -9.43 14.25 0.52
CA ASN A 9 -8.48 13.13 0.53
C ASN A 9 -7.43 13.24 -0.59
N HIS A 10 -7.78 13.94 -1.68
CA HIS A 10 -6.88 14.16 -2.81
C HIS A 10 -6.07 15.47 -2.69
N GLU A 11 -6.30 16.27 -1.66
CA GLU A 11 -5.65 17.58 -1.46
C GLU A 11 -4.48 17.55 -0.48
N LEU A 12 -4.10 16.37 0.02
CA LEU A 12 -2.92 16.22 0.89
C LEU A 12 -1.64 16.64 0.16
N SER A 13 -0.95 17.63 0.72
CA SER A 13 0.31 18.14 0.20
C SER A 13 1.50 17.46 0.86
N ASP A 14 2.68 17.57 0.23
CA ASP A 14 3.94 17.10 0.83
C ASP A 14 4.20 17.75 2.20
N ASN A 15 3.79 19.01 2.38
CA ASN A 15 3.94 19.72 3.64
C ASN A 15 3.07 19.12 4.76
N ASP A 16 1.85 18.68 4.45
CA ASP A 16 0.98 18.01 5.42
C ASP A 16 1.64 16.73 5.95
N ILE A 17 2.24 15.93 5.05
CA ILE A 17 2.96 14.71 5.41
C ILE A 17 4.21 15.02 6.24
N ILE A 18 5.00 16.01 5.85
CA ILE A 18 6.23 16.38 6.57
C ILE A 18 5.90 16.85 7.98
N GLN A 19 4.90 17.71 8.16
CA GLN A 19 4.51 18.21 9.48
C GLN A 19 4.04 17.10 10.42
N LEU A 20 3.39 16.07 9.88
CA LEU A 20 2.86 14.94 10.65
C LEU A 20 3.83 13.74 10.74
N SER A 21 4.99 13.81 10.08
CA SER A 21 5.93 12.68 9.99
C SER A 21 6.47 12.21 11.34
N HIS A 22 6.46 13.05 12.37
CA HIS A 22 6.83 12.66 13.73
C HIS A 22 5.88 11.60 14.31
N PHE A 23 4.58 11.67 14.01
CA PHE A 23 3.64 10.61 14.41
C PHE A 23 3.94 9.28 13.72
N ILE A 24 4.41 9.33 12.47
CA ILE A 24 4.87 8.13 11.77
C ILE A 24 6.07 7.55 12.52
N ALA A 25 7.07 8.38 12.86
CA ALA A 25 8.30 7.94 13.54
C ALA A 25 8.05 7.30 14.92
N GLU A 26 7.03 7.76 15.65
CA GLU A 26 6.66 7.24 16.97
C GLU A 26 5.77 5.99 16.91
N SER A 27 5.33 5.58 15.71
CA SER A 27 4.45 4.43 15.51
C SER A 27 5.23 3.13 15.33
N ASP A 28 4.68 2.02 15.81
CA ASP A 28 5.19 0.69 15.48
C ASP A 28 4.82 0.27 14.05
N VAL A 29 3.64 0.70 13.58
CA VAL A 29 3.04 0.31 12.31
C VAL A 29 2.38 1.50 11.63
N PHE A 30 2.62 1.66 10.33
CA PHE A 30 1.96 2.63 9.46
C PHE A 30 1.13 1.92 8.39
N ILE A 31 -0.19 2.15 8.38
CA ILE A 31 -1.15 1.47 7.49
C ILE A 31 -1.82 2.47 6.55
N VAL A 32 -1.89 2.16 5.26
CA VAL A 32 -2.51 3.01 4.23
C VAL A 32 -3.37 2.22 3.24
N GLN A 33 -4.25 2.95 2.55
CA GLN A 33 -5.08 2.49 1.42
C GLN A 33 -4.96 3.44 0.22
N MET A 34 -5.63 3.15 -0.89
CA MET A 34 -5.57 3.93 -2.14
C MET A 34 -6.70 4.96 -2.31
N GLU A 35 -7.20 5.53 -1.20
CA GLU A 35 -8.25 6.58 -1.22
C GLU A 35 -7.72 8.01 -1.07
N ASN A 36 -6.44 8.17 -0.74
CA ASN A 36 -5.75 9.46 -0.76
C ASN A 36 -4.96 9.64 -2.06
N ASN A 37 -4.49 10.86 -2.34
CA ASN A 37 -3.64 11.06 -3.51
C ASN A 37 -2.35 10.22 -3.42
N LEU A 38 -1.93 9.68 -4.57
CA LEU A 38 -0.80 8.77 -4.69
C LEU A 38 0.52 9.37 -4.16
N ALA A 39 0.75 10.67 -4.43
CA ALA A 39 1.98 11.36 -4.06
C ALA A 39 2.17 11.41 -2.54
N ALA A 40 1.12 11.80 -1.80
CA ALA A 40 1.11 11.84 -0.35
C ALA A 40 1.30 10.44 0.25
N THR A 41 0.57 9.44 -0.26
CA THR A 41 0.72 8.03 0.19
C THR A 41 2.14 7.53 -0.03
N GLN A 42 2.75 7.81 -1.18
CA GLN A 42 4.11 7.41 -1.48
C GLN A 42 5.14 8.11 -0.58
N LEU A 43 4.97 9.41 -0.32
CA LEU A 43 5.86 10.16 0.58
C LEU A 43 5.78 9.61 2.01
N ALA A 44 4.57 9.35 2.50
CA ALA A 44 4.37 8.81 3.84
C ALA A 44 4.97 7.41 4.00
N LEU A 45 4.79 6.51 3.02
CA LEU A 45 5.43 5.19 3.00
C LEU A 45 6.96 5.29 3.00
N LYS A 46 7.54 6.22 2.21
CA LYS A 46 8.99 6.47 2.23
C LYS A 46 9.48 6.98 3.58
N CYS A 47 8.71 7.84 4.25
CA CYS A 47 9.02 8.29 5.60
C CYS A 47 9.01 7.11 6.59
N ALA A 48 7.94 6.32 6.60
CA ALA A 48 7.80 5.15 7.47
C ALA A 48 8.95 4.15 7.28
N GLN A 49 9.27 3.80 6.04
CA GLN A 49 10.39 2.91 5.73
C GLN A 49 11.74 3.46 6.23
N LYS A 50 12.03 4.76 6.00
CA LYS A 50 13.26 5.40 6.49
C LYS A 50 13.36 5.42 8.01
N MET A 51 12.22 5.48 8.69
CA MET A 51 12.10 5.49 10.14
C MET A 51 12.03 4.07 10.74
N GLN A 52 12.14 3.02 9.91
CA GLN A 52 12.06 1.62 10.32
C GLN A 52 10.71 1.23 10.96
N VAL A 53 9.64 1.92 10.56
CA VAL A 53 8.26 1.63 10.95
C VAL A 53 7.72 0.56 10.02
N THR A 54 7.02 -0.45 10.55
CA THR A 54 6.43 -1.51 9.71
C THR A 54 5.33 -0.92 8.84
N THR A 55 5.39 -1.16 7.53
CA THR A 55 4.46 -0.59 6.56
C THR A 55 3.45 -1.62 6.06
N ILE A 56 2.16 -1.27 6.12
CA ILE A 56 1.07 -2.10 5.60
C ILE A 56 0.31 -1.32 4.54
N LEU A 57 0.14 -1.92 3.37
CA LEU A 57 -0.71 -1.42 2.30
C LEU A 57 -1.92 -2.34 2.13
N ASN A 58 -3.12 -1.79 2.28
CA ASN A 58 -4.29 -2.37 1.64
C ASN A 58 -4.35 -1.78 0.21
N PRO A 59 -4.11 -2.57 -0.84
CA PRO A 59 -3.96 -2.07 -2.20
C PRO A 59 -5.29 -1.67 -2.87
N ALA A 60 -6.39 -1.62 -2.12
CA ALA A 60 -7.70 -1.25 -2.62
C ALA A 60 -7.90 0.28 -2.76
N PRO A 61 -8.50 0.77 -3.86
CA PRO A 61 -8.71 0.04 -5.13
C PRO A 61 -7.40 -0.18 -5.89
N TRP A 62 -7.21 -1.36 -6.48
CA TRP A 62 -6.01 -1.66 -7.27
C TRP A 62 -5.94 -0.85 -8.56
N SER A 63 -4.73 -0.34 -8.86
CA SER A 63 -4.36 0.24 -10.15
C SER A 63 -2.89 -0.03 -10.44
N SER A 64 -2.45 0.21 -11.68
CA SER A 64 -1.02 0.12 -12.04
C SER A 64 -0.14 1.07 -11.23
N ASP A 65 -0.70 2.17 -10.73
CA ASP A 65 0.04 3.14 -9.93
C ASP A 65 0.37 2.60 -8.54
N VAL A 66 -0.48 1.72 -7.98
CA VAL A 66 -0.24 1.05 -6.69
C VAL A 66 1.04 0.22 -6.73
N ALA A 67 1.37 -0.38 -7.88
CA ALA A 67 2.59 -1.16 -8.05
C ALA A 67 3.87 -0.33 -7.76
N THR A 68 3.81 0.99 -7.96
CA THR A 68 4.94 1.89 -7.66
C THR A 68 5.20 2.07 -6.16
N LEU A 69 4.24 1.70 -5.31
CA LEU A 69 4.32 1.79 -3.86
C LEU A 69 4.93 0.54 -3.21
N LEU A 70 4.79 -0.63 -3.86
CA LEU A 70 5.22 -1.93 -3.32
C LEU A 70 6.68 -2.00 -2.84
N PRO A 71 7.66 -1.27 -3.43
CA PRO A 71 9.02 -1.22 -2.89
C PRO A 71 9.17 -0.59 -1.49
N PHE A 72 8.14 0.11 -1.01
CA PHE A 72 8.11 0.78 0.29
C PHE A 72 7.18 0.09 1.30
N VAL A 73 6.74 -1.13 1.00
CA VAL A 73 5.72 -1.85 1.77
C VAL A 73 6.28 -3.18 2.27
N ASP A 74 6.08 -3.47 3.55
CA ASP A 74 6.47 -4.74 4.16
C ASP A 74 5.33 -5.77 4.07
N ILE A 75 4.08 -5.35 4.24
CA ILE A 75 2.89 -6.22 4.23
C ILE A 75 1.82 -5.67 3.28
N VAL A 76 1.27 -6.53 2.43
CA VAL A 76 0.07 -6.21 1.62
C VAL A 76 -1.15 -6.99 2.11
N THR A 77 -2.33 -6.38 2.01
CA THR A 77 -3.60 -6.99 2.42
C THR A 77 -4.67 -6.96 1.31
N PRO A 78 -4.39 -7.51 0.11
CA PRO A 78 -5.38 -7.57 -0.97
C PRO A 78 -6.53 -8.53 -0.65
N ASN A 79 -7.71 -8.25 -1.17
CA ASN A 79 -8.76 -9.26 -1.38
C ASN A 79 -8.47 -10.12 -2.63
N GLU A 80 -9.37 -11.05 -2.98
CA GLU A 80 -9.19 -11.95 -4.13
C GLU A 80 -9.12 -11.20 -5.46
N THR A 81 -9.87 -10.10 -5.62
CA THR A 81 -9.90 -9.31 -6.85
C THR A 81 -8.60 -8.52 -7.02
N GLU A 82 -8.14 -7.83 -5.98
CA GLU A 82 -6.86 -7.12 -5.99
C GLU A 82 -5.70 -8.10 -6.13
N ALA A 83 -5.71 -9.22 -5.39
CA ALA A 83 -4.65 -10.21 -5.46
C ALA A 83 -4.56 -10.84 -6.86
N SER A 84 -5.70 -11.03 -7.53
CA SER A 84 -5.73 -11.50 -8.91
C SER A 84 -5.13 -10.45 -9.86
N ALA A 85 -5.51 -9.18 -9.70
CA ALA A 85 -4.98 -8.09 -10.53
C ALA A 85 -3.49 -7.81 -10.30
N MET A 86 -3.03 -7.96 -9.06
CA MET A 86 -1.63 -7.84 -8.65
C MET A 86 -0.75 -8.96 -9.21
N SER A 87 -1.25 -10.21 -9.15
CA SER A 87 -0.47 -11.39 -9.54
C SER A 87 -0.63 -11.78 -11.01
N GLY A 88 -1.64 -11.24 -11.70
CA GLY A 88 -2.01 -11.65 -13.06
C GLY A 88 -2.62 -13.06 -13.14
N MET A 89 -3.05 -13.62 -12.01
CA MET A 89 -3.62 -14.97 -11.90
C MET A 89 -5.03 -14.90 -11.31
N VAL A 90 -5.92 -15.82 -11.69
CA VAL A 90 -7.22 -15.95 -11.01
C VAL A 90 -7.03 -16.68 -9.68
N ILE A 91 -7.66 -16.17 -8.61
CA ILE A 91 -7.58 -16.75 -7.27
C ILE A 91 -8.95 -17.28 -6.86
N ASP A 92 -9.13 -18.60 -6.97
CA ASP A 92 -10.39 -19.28 -6.64
C ASP A 92 -10.25 -20.25 -5.45
N ASN A 93 -9.03 -20.53 -5.01
CA ASN A 93 -8.75 -21.49 -3.95
C ASN A 93 -7.45 -21.13 -3.20
N ILE A 94 -7.22 -21.85 -2.09
CA ILE A 94 -6.06 -21.65 -1.21
C ILE A 94 -4.73 -21.86 -1.97
N SER A 95 -4.66 -22.83 -2.88
CA SER A 95 -3.43 -23.09 -3.65
C SER A 95 -3.06 -21.90 -4.53
N ASP A 96 -4.04 -21.26 -5.17
CA ASP A 96 -3.78 -20.09 -6.01
C ASP A 96 -3.43 -18.86 -5.16
N ALA A 97 -4.07 -18.68 -4.01
CA ALA A 97 -3.69 -17.65 -3.04
C ALA A 97 -2.22 -17.80 -2.58
N VAL A 98 -1.76 -19.02 -2.31
CA VAL A 98 -0.37 -19.30 -1.95
C VAL A 98 0.60 -18.97 -3.10
N LYS A 99 0.22 -19.24 -4.36
CA LYS A 99 1.04 -18.86 -5.53
C LYS A 99 1.12 -17.34 -5.68
N ALA A 100 0.00 -16.64 -5.53
CA ALA A 100 -0.05 -15.19 -5.57
C ALA A 100 0.81 -14.55 -4.47
N ALA A 101 0.72 -15.05 -3.23
CA ALA A 101 1.56 -14.60 -2.12
C ALA A 101 3.06 -14.73 -2.41
N LYS A 102 3.49 -15.85 -3.03
CA LYS A 102 4.88 -16.03 -3.48
C LYS A 102 5.30 -15.02 -4.55
N HIS A 103 4.39 -14.65 -5.45
CA HIS A 103 4.63 -13.60 -6.43
C HIS A 103 4.81 -12.23 -5.76
N PHE A 104 4.02 -11.93 -4.72
CA PHE A 104 4.12 -10.67 -3.96
C PHE A 104 5.49 -10.52 -3.31
N LEU A 105 6.02 -11.58 -2.70
CA LEU A 105 7.38 -11.59 -2.13
C LEU A 105 8.48 -11.24 -3.14
N PHE A 106 8.27 -11.49 -4.44
CA PHE A 106 9.25 -11.13 -5.48
C PHE A 106 9.17 -9.64 -5.86
N ILE A 107 7.96 -9.07 -5.89
CA ILE A 107 7.72 -7.68 -6.32
C ILE A 107 7.75 -6.67 -5.17
N MET A 108 7.75 -7.14 -3.92
CA MET A 108 7.90 -6.35 -2.70
C MET A 108 9.27 -6.60 -2.07
N PRO A 109 10.33 -5.93 -2.55
CA PRO A 109 11.68 -6.07 -1.97
C PRO A 109 11.83 -5.41 -0.60
N GLY A 110 10.75 -4.90 0.00
CA GLY A 110 10.71 -4.41 1.38
C GLY A 110 11.20 -5.48 2.34
N ASN A 111 11.56 -5.09 3.57
CA ASN A 111 12.20 -5.98 4.53
C ASN A 111 11.21 -7.05 5.01
N VAL A 112 10.97 -8.08 4.20
CA VAL A 112 10.32 -9.31 4.64
C VAL A 112 11.29 -9.99 5.59
N GLN A 113 11.19 -9.67 6.88
CA GLN A 113 11.69 -10.54 7.94
C GLN A 113 10.70 -11.67 8.19
#